data_AF-A0A7J6TMZ2-F1
#
_entry.id   AF-A0A7J6TMZ2-F1
#
_cell.length_a   1.000
_cell.length_b   1.000
_cell.length_c   1.000
_cell.angle_alpha   90.00
_cell.angle_beta   90.00
_cell.angle_gamma   90.00
#
_symmetry.space_group_name_H-M   'P 1'
#
loop_
_entity.id
_entity.type
_entity.pdbx_description
1 polymer ?
#
loop_
_entity_poly.entity_id
_entity_poly.type
_entity_poly.pdbx_seq_one_letter_code
_entity_poly.pdbx_strand_id
1 'polypeptide(L)'
;IILTMEDGATPAEAAVRDQALMQPIQTISVAYKVVCFQLPPLQPLDAAMLFARRVHRPLYESDIRITTQAMLEEFDAAGGGRIGNDARVLRLNDSESEGLSNLARLAKHPVLVRLRGNPGRIIEAAALVGPQTPTLLHIMPAVRELLGFGRGAPN
;
A
#
# COMPACT_ATOMS: atom_id res chain seq x y z
N ILE A 1 -25.55 -30.08 -64.08
CA ILE A 1 -24.74 -30.24 -62.86
C ILE A 1 -25.29 -29.24 -61.85
N ILE A 2 -25.76 -29.82 -60.73
CA ILE A 2 -26.39 -29.33 -59.49
C ILE A 2 -26.42 -27.80 -59.23
N LEU A 3 -27.64 -27.32 -58.94
CA LEU A 3 -28.00 -26.06 -58.28
C LEU A 3 -28.01 -26.26 -56.76
N THR A 4 -27.44 -25.32 -56.00
CA THR A 4 -27.88 -24.92 -54.64
C THR A 4 -27.26 -23.55 -54.33
N MET A 5 -28.04 -22.47 -54.36
CA MET A 5 -28.82 -21.91 -53.25
C MET A 5 -27.98 -20.98 -52.37
N GLU A 6 -28.24 -19.69 -52.57
CA GLU A 6 -28.01 -18.63 -51.60
C GLU A 6 -28.72 -18.99 -50.30
N ASP A 7 -28.06 -18.82 -49.15
CA ASP A 7 -28.77 -18.81 -47.88
C ASP A 7 -28.36 -17.55 -47.10
N GLY A 8 -29.36 -16.70 -46.91
CA GLY A 8 -29.24 -15.40 -46.27
C GLY A 8 -29.07 -15.59 -44.77
N ALA A 9 -27.90 -15.19 -44.28
CA ALA A 9 -27.68 -15.00 -42.85
C ALA A 9 -28.64 -13.92 -42.32
N THR A 10 -29.67 -14.37 -41.61
CA THR A 10 -30.63 -13.48 -40.94
C THR A 10 -29.95 -12.77 -39.76
N PRO A 11 -30.25 -11.48 -39.50
CA PRO A 11 -29.58 -10.68 -38.48
C PRO A 11 -30.02 -11.01 -37.03
N ALA A 12 -30.72 -12.13 -36.81
CA ALA A 12 -31.29 -12.50 -35.52
C ALA A 12 -30.39 -13.43 -34.67
N GLU A 13 -29.41 -14.11 -35.27
CA GLU A 13 -28.58 -15.10 -34.54
C GLU A 13 -27.28 -14.52 -33.94
N ALA A 14 -26.92 -13.27 -34.27
CA ALA A 14 -25.73 -12.62 -33.71
C ALA A 14 -25.94 -12.09 -32.27
N ALA A 15 -27.18 -11.97 -31.79
CA ALA A 15 -27.48 -11.41 -30.47
C ALA A 15 -27.51 -12.45 -29.33
N VAL A 16 -27.45 -13.74 -29.63
CA VAL A 16 -27.61 -14.82 -28.61
C VAL A 16 -26.26 -15.31 -28.06
N ARG A 17 -25.12 -14.91 -28.64
CA ARG A 17 -23.79 -15.38 -28.22
C ARG A 17 -23.13 -14.58 -27.10
N ASP A 18 -23.66 -13.42 -26.73
CA ASP A 18 -23.04 -12.52 -25.74
C ASP A 18 -23.66 -12.62 -24.33
N GLN A 19 -24.46 -13.67 -24.07
CA GLN A 19 -25.09 -13.92 -22.75
C GLN A 19 -24.51 -15.12 -22.00
N ALA A 20 -23.58 -15.88 -22.60
CA ALA A 20 -22.98 -17.04 -21.97
C ALA A 20 -21.58 -16.69 -21.44
N LEU A 21 -21.52 -16.34 -20.14
CA LEU A 21 -20.44 -16.65 -19.17
C LEU A 21 -20.39 -15.69 -17.97
N MET A 22 -21.48 -15.00 -17.62
CA MET A 22 -21.64 -14.46 -16.27
C MET A 22 -22.46 -15.43 -15.43
N GLN A 23 -21.93 -16.63 -15.21
CA GLN A 23 -22.49 -17.49 -14.17
C GLN A 23 -22.28 -16.77 -12.83
N PRO A 24 -23.33 -16.52 -12.03
CA PRO A 24 -23.14 -15.99 -10.69
C PRO A 24 -22.25 -16.98 -9.93
N ILE A 25 -21.18 -16.48 -9.32
CA ILE A 25 -20.33 -17.26 -8.41
C ILE A 25 -21.30 -17.93 -7.42
N GLN A 26 -21.45 -19.25 -7.51
CA GLN A 26 -22.32 -19.99 -6.62
C GLN A 26 -21.76 -19.80 -5.21
N THR A 27 -22.40 -18.93 -4.43
CA THR A 27 -22.03 -18.65 -3.06
C THR A 27 -22.27 -19.93 -2.28
N ILE A 28 -21.19 -20.66 -1.97
CA ILE A 28 -21.25 -21.85 -1.14
C ILE A 28 -21.75 -21.36 0.22
N SER A 29 -23.03 -21.64 0.52
CA SER A 29 -23.72 -21.22 1.74
C SER A 29 -23.24 -22.08 2.91
N VAL A 30 -22.03 -21.81 3.40
CA VAL A 30 -21.55 -22.36 4.65
C VAL A 30 -22.14 -21.51 5.78
N ALA A 31 -22.78 -22.13 6.78
CA ALA A 31 -23.37 -21.41 7.90
C ALA A 31 -22.28 -20.92 8.87
N TYR A 32 -21.73 -19.73 8.65
CA TYR A 32 -20.79 -19.08 9.57
C TYR A 32 -21.37 -17.77 10.10
N LYS A 33 -21.07 -17.47 11.38
CA LYS A 33 -21.36 -16.17 11.99
C LYS A 33 -20.13 -15.28 11.82
N VAL A 34 -20.24 -14.24 11.00
CA VAL A 34 -19.23 -13.18 10.95
C VAL A 34 -19.37 -12.34 12.20
N VAL A 35 -18.28 -12.22 12.97
CA VAL A 35 -18.22 -11.34 14.13
C VAL A 35 -17.13 -10.31 13.86
N CYS A 36 -17.45 -9.03 14.06
CA CYS A 36 -16.45 -7.97 14.00
C CYS A 36 -15.57 -8.04 15.25
N PHE A 37 -14.30 -8.42 15.08
CA PHE A 37 -13.31 -8.38 16.15
C PHE A 37 -12.45 -7.13 16.00
N GLN A 38 -12.40 -6.30 17.06
CA GLN A 38 -11.55 -5.12 17.09
C GLN A 38 -10.13 -5.55 17.45
N LEU A 39 -9.17 -5.32 16.53
CA LEU A 39 -7.76 -5.61 16.79
C LEU A 39 -7.11 -4.44 17.52
N PRO A 40 -6.31 -4.70 18.56
CA PRO A 40 -5.51 -3.64 19.17
C PRO A 40 -4.47 -3.11 18.16
N PRO A 41 -4.02 -1.86 18.33
CA PRO A 41 -2.92 -1.33 17.53
C PRO A 41 -1.64 -2.15 17.74
N LEU A 42 -0.88 -2.32 16.67
CA LEU A 42 0.41 -3.01 16.71
C LEU A 42 1.43 -2.21 17.53
N GLN A 43 2.33 -2.92 18.20
CA GLN A 43 3.49 -2.30 18.81
C GLN A 43 4.37 -1.63 17.75
N PRO A 44 5.10 -0.56 18.07
CA PRO A 44 5.89 0.18 17.08
C PRO A 44 6.88 -0.68 16.29
N LEU A 45 7.50 -1.67 16.95
CA LEU A 45 8.44 -2.57 16.32
C LEU A 45 7.75 -3.53 15.33
N ASP A 46 6.60 -4.09 15.72
CA ASP A 46 5.79 -4.95 14.85
C ASP A 46 5.21 -4.17 13.66
N ALA A 47 4.83 -2.91 13.89
CA ALA A 47 4.40 -2.00 12.84
C ALA A 47 5.53 -1.73 11.83
N ALA A 48 6.76 -1.49 12.30
CA ALA A 48 7.93 -1.32 11.44
C ALA A 48 8.26 -2.60 10.66
N MET A 49 8.18 -3.76 11.32
CA MET A 49 8.39 -5.06 10.67
C MET A 49 7.32 -5.34 9.61
N LEU A 50 6.05 -5.08 9.91
CA LEU A 50 4.95 -5.23 8.94
C LEU A 50 5.15 -4.29 7.74
N PHE A 51 5.52 -3.04 7.99
CA PHE A 51 5.82 -2.08 6.94
C PHE A 51 6.98 -2.55 6.06
N ALA A 52 8.11 -2.91 6.65
CA ALA A 52 9.28 -3.40 5.92
C ALA A 52 8.97 -4.63 5.06
N ARG A 53 8.10 -5.53 5.52
CA ARG A 53 7.65 -6.72 4.76
C ARG A 53 6.73 -6.40 3.58
N ARG A 54 6.08 -5.24 3.58
CA ARG A 54 5.07 -4.85 2.58
C ARG A 54 5.56 -3.80 1.59
N VAL A 55 6.66 -3.12 1.90
CA VAL A 55 7.28 -2.18 0.96
C VAL A 55 7.85 -2.96 -0.23
N HIS A 56 7.61 -2.44 -1.44
CA HIS A 56 7.98 -3.10 -2.70
C HIS A 56 9.36 -2.68 -3.24
N ARG A 57 10.14 -1.92 -2.47
CA ARG A 57 11.53 -1.57 -2.81
C ARG A 57 12.49 -1.77 -1.61
N PRO A 58 13.79 -1.94 -1.85
CA PRO A 58 14.78 -1.87 -0.78
C PRO A 58 14.70 -0.51 -0.06
N LEU A 59 14.84 -0.52 1.26
CA LEU A 59 14.96 0.70 2.07
C LEU A 59 16.44 1.08 2.19
N TYR A 60 16.73 2.37 2.13
CA TYR A 60 18.09 2.91 2.18
C TYR A 60 18.29 3.75 3.44
N GLU A 61 19.54 4.02 3.83
CA GLU A 61 19.80 4.84 5.03
C GLU A 61 19.11 6.22 4.98
N SER A 62 18.98 6.80 3.79
CA SER A 62 18.28 8.07 3.55
C SER A 62 16.82 8.04 4.01
N ASP A 63 16.18 6.88 3.97
CA ASP A 63 14.79 6.67 4.43
C ASP A 63 14.65 6.73 5.96
N ILE A 64 15.72 6.48 6.72
CA ILE A 64 15.68 6.44 8.20
C ILE A 64 16.58 7.51 8.84
N ARG A 65 17.11 8.46 8.05
CA ARG A 65 17.92 9.55 8.59
C ARG A 65 17.11 10.63 9.29
N ILE A 66 15.82 10.80 8.93
CA ILE A 66 14.97 11.82 9.55
C ILE A 66 14.54 11.35 10.94
N THR A 67 15.32 11.74 11.94
CA THR A 67 15.15 11.32 13.33
C THR A 67 14.52 12.42 14.19
N THR A 68 14.49 13.67 13.73
CA THR A 68 14.05 14.82 14.53
C THR A 68 12.84 15.52 13.94
N GLN A 69 11.87 15.84 14.80
CA GLN A 69 10.66 16.60 14.46
C GLN A 69 10.97 17.93 13.73
N ALA A 70 12.08 18.58 14.11
CA ALA A 70 12.58 19.80 13.46
C ALA A 70 12.92 19.60 11.98
N MET A 71 13.45 18.43 11.59
CA MET A 71 13.73 18.13 10.17
C MET A 71 12.43 17.87 9.37
N LEU A 72 11.34 17.48 10.05
CA LEU A 72 10.04 17.28 9.42
C LEU A 72 9.38 18.63 9.09
N GLU A 73 9.46 19.58 10.02
CA GLU A 73 8.98 20.95 9.83
C GLU A 73 9.81 21.67 8.75
N GLU A 74 11.12 21.43 8.71
CA GLU A 74 11.99 21.96 7.66
C GLU A 74 11.67 21.31 6.29
N PHE A 75 11.29 20.03 6.24
CA PHE A 75 10.88 19.36 5.00
C PHE A 75 9.55 19.89 4.47
N ASP A 76 8.57 20.11 5.35
CA ASP A 76 7.29 20.76 5.02
C ASP A 76 7.50 22.20 4.50
N ALA A 77 8.53 22.90 4.98
CA ALA A 77 8.85 24.28 4.58
C ALA A 77 9.74 24.40 3.32
N ALA A 78 10.63 23.43 3.07
CA ALA A 78 11.72 23.58 2.09
C ALA A 78 11.53 22.84 0.76
N GLY A 79 10.38 22.20 0.50
CA GLY A 79 10.07 21.71 -0.85
C GLY A 79 11.04 20.66 -1.42
N GLY A 80 11.49 19.72 -0.60
CA GLY A 80 11.98 18.40 -1.02
C GLY A 80 13.15 18.37 -2.01
N GLY A 81 14.39 18.34 -1.49
CA GLY A 81 15.58 18.20 -2.34
C GLY A 81 16.83 17.76 -1.60
N ARG A 82 16.79 16.63 -0.87
CA ARG A 82 18.01 15.97 -0.42
C ARG A 82 18.10 14.57 -1.02
N ILE A 83 18.74 14.50 -2.19
CA ILE A 83 19.23 13.25 -2.78
C ILE A 83 20.47 12.86 -1.96
N GLY A 84 20.23 12.25 -0.80
CA GLY A 84 21.29 11.62 -0.02
C GLY A 84 21.80 10.43 -0.82
N ASN A 85 23.06 10.49 -1.24
CA ASN A 85 23.77 9.48 -2.03
C ASN A 85 24.10 8.23 -1.17
N ASP A 86 23.19 7.83 -0.29
CA ASP A 86 23.37 6.70 0.60
C ASP A 86 22.94 5.42 -0.12
N ALA A 87 23.87 4.88 -0.92
CA ALA A 87 23.64 3.66 -1.69
C ALA A 87 23.51 2.39 -0.81
N ARG A 88 23.66 2.50 0.52
CA ARG A 88 23.59 1.35 1.43
C ARG A 88 22.14 0.93 1.67
N VAL A 89 21.80 -0.24 1.15
CA VAL A 89 20.54 -0.92 1.45
C VAL A 89 20.54 -1.36 2.91
N LEU A 90 19.46 -1.05 3.61
CA LEU A 90 19.24 -1.41 5.00
C LEU A 90 18.80 -2.87 5.10
N ARG A 91 19.49 -3.60 5.97
CA ARG A 91 19.06 -4.93 6.39
C ARG A 91 18.06 -4.76 7.53
N LEU A 92 16.84 -5.27 7.35
CA LEU A 92 15.73 -5.14 8.31
C LEU A 92 15.22 -6.48 8.84
N ASN A 93 15.42 -7.57 8.11
CA ASN A 93 14.94 -8.91 8.48
C ASN A 93 16.06 -9.83 9.02
N ASP A 94 17.18 -9.26 9.43
CA ASP A 94 18.29 -10.04 9.97
C ASP A 94 18.13 -10.24 11.48
N SER A 95 18.50 -11.43 11.96
CA SER A 95 18.54 -11.74 13.41
C SER A 95 19.70 -11.01 14.09
N GLU A 96 20.61 -10.45 13.31
CA GLU A 96 21.73 -9.65 13.79
C GLU A 96 21.28 -8.33 14.45
N SER A 97 22.13 -7.82 15.34
CA SER A 97 21.90 -6.57 16.08
C SER A 97 21.66 -5.36 15.18
N GLU A 98 22.23 -5.35 13.98
CA GLU A 98 22.04 -4.28 12.99
C GLU A 98 20.59 -4.24 12.47
N GLY A 99 20.00 -5.40 12.16
CA GLY A 99 18.63 -5.49 11.67
C GLY A 99 17.61 -4.96 12.68
N LEU A 100 17.77 -5.36 13.95
CA LEU A 100 16.94 -4.89 15.04
C LEU A 100 17.10 -3.38 15.29
N SER A 101 18.33 -2.86 15.23
CA SER A 101 18.60 -1.43 15.37
C SER A 101 17.94 -0.62 14.25
N ASN A 102 18.03 -1.09 13.01
CA ASN A 102 17.39 -0.45 11.86
C ASN A 102 15.86 -0.48 11.96
N LEU A 103 15.27 -1.60 12.40
CA LEU A 103 13.83 -1.68 12.69
C LEU A 103 13.42 -0.73 13.81
N ALA A 104 14.20 -0.61 14.88
CA ALA A 104 13.93 0.30 15.99
C ALA A 104 14.00 1.78 15.55
N ARG A 105 14.89 2.12 14.62
CA ARG A 105 14.94 3.44 13.99
C ARG A 105 13.73 3.67 13.08
N LEU A 106 13.36 2.68 12.26
CA LEU A 106 12.18 2.73 11.40
C LEU A 106 10.89 2.89 12.23
N ALA A 107 10.77 2.23 13.37
CA ALA A 107 9.63 2.35 14.28
C ALA A 107 9.40 3.77 14.79
N LYS A 108 10.46 4.58 14.86
CA LYS A 108 10.39 6.01 15.24
C LYS A 108 10.14 6.93 14.04
N HIS A 109 10.07 6.40 12.83
CA HIS A 109 9.92 7.19 11.62
C HIS A 109 8.56 7.91 11.63
N PRO A 110 8.50 9.20 11.25
CA PRO A 110 7.28 10.01 11.29
C PRO A 110 6.07 9.38 10.60
N VAL A 111 6.29 8.70 9.47
CA VAL A 111 5.25 7.93 8.76
C VAL A 111 4.58 6.92 9.70
N LEU A 112 5.37 6.08 10.37
CA LEU A 112 4.85 5.02 11.23
C LEU A 112 4.25 5.55 12.53
N VAL A 113 4.86 6.59 13.11
CA VAL A 113 4.32 7.28 14.29
C VAL A 113 2.92 7.83 13.98
N ARG A 114 2.70 8.40 12.79
CA ARG A 114 1.40 8.95 12.40
C ARG A 114 0.33 7.87 12.18
N LEU A 115 0.74 6.68 11.75
CA LEU A 115 -0.15 5.54 11.49
C LEU A 115 -0.62 4.83 12.77
N ARG A 116 0.01 5.10 13.93
CA ARG A 116 -0.39 4.63 15.27
C ARG A 116 -0.61 3.11 15.36
N GLY A 117 0.20 2.33 14.65
CA GLY A 117 0.11 0.87 14.69
C GLY A 117 -1.13 0.27 14.02
N ASN A 118 -1.89 1.01 13.21
CA ASN A 118 -3.03 0.46 12.49
C ASN A 118 -2.56 -0.41 11.31
N PRO A 119 -2.77 -1.74 11.31
CA PRO A 119 -2.21 -2.64 10.30
C PRO A 119 -2.73 -2.35 8.89
N GLY A 120 -4.01 -2.02 8.73
CA GLY A 120 -4.60 -1.69 7.43
C GLY A 120 -3.94 -0.47 6.81
N ARG A 121 -3.84 0.62 7.59
CA ARG A 121 -3.19 1.85 7.15
C ARG A 121 -1.69 1.70 6.90
N ILE A 122 -1.02 0.82 7.66
CA ILE A 122 0.40 0.50 7.43
C ILE A 122 0.57 -0.18 6.08
N ILE A 123 -0.30 -1.14 5.73
CA ILE A 123 -0.27 -1.83 4.45
C ILE A 123 -0.54 -0.84 3.31
N GLU A 124 -1.55 0.02 3.45
CA GLU A 124 -1.86 1.07 2.48
C GLU A 124 -0.68 2.03 2.28
N ALA A 125 -0.07 2.52 3.36
CA ALA A 125 1.09 3.39 3.29
C ALA A 125 2.31 2.71 2.66
N ALA A 126 2.54 1.42 2.96
CA ALA A 126 3.62 0.64 2.36
C ALA A 126 3.44 0.46 0.85
N ALA A 127 2.20 0.32 0.38
CA ALA A 127 1.88 0.23 -1.04
C ALA A 127 2.20 1.52 -1.83
N LEU A 128 2.26 2.68 -1.16
CA LEU A 128 2.68 3.95 -1.76
C LEU A 128 4.20 4.03 -1.97
N VAL A 129 4.98 3.13 -1.36
CA VAL A 129 6.44 3.09 -1.49
C VAL A 129 6.81 2.22 -2.68
N GLY A 130 6.87 2.86 -3.85
CA GLY A 130 7.29 2.22 -5.11
C GLY A 130 8.75 2.52 -5.47
N PRO A 131 9.26 1.93 -6.58
CA PRO A 131 10.61 2.19 -7.09
C PRO A 131 10.88 3.66 -7.43
N GLN A 132 9.83 4.42 -7.77
CA GLN A 132 9.91 5.84 -8.12
C GLN A 132 9.83 6.77 -6.89
N THR A 133 9.63 6.22 -5.70
CA THR A 133 9.50 7.00 -4.46
C THR A 133 10.89 7.24 -3.86
N PRO A 134 11.45 8.46 -3.97
CA PRO A 134 12.86 8.71 -3.66
C PRO A 134 13.17 8.54 -2.16
N THR A 135 12.25 8.95 -1.27
CA THR A 135 12.37 8.70 0.18
C THR A 135 11.03 8.41 0.82
N LEU A 136 11.01 7.77 1.99
CA LEU A 136 9.80 7.54 2.77
C LEU A 136 9.04 8.82 3.16
N LEU A 137 9.67 10.00 3.16
CA LEU A 137 8.95 11.25 3.43
C LEU A 137 8.06 11.68 2.28
N HIS A 138 8.34 11.26 1.05
CA HIS A 138 7.55 11.67 -0.11
C HIS A 138 6.11 11.13 -0.07
N ILE A 139 5.85 10.06 0.69
CA ILE A 139 4.51 9.54 0.90
C ILE A 139 3.74 10.27 2.01
N MET A 140 4.38 11.20 2.75
CA MET A 140 3.73 11.85 3.89
C MET A 140 2.47 12.64 3.54
N PRO A 141 2.38 13.40 2.43
CA PRO A 141 1.13 14.04 2.03
C PRO A 141 -0.02 13.03 1.85
N ALA A 142 0.23 11.94 1.13
CA ALA A 142 -0.76 10.87 0.93
C ALA A 142 -1.13 10.17 2.26
N VAL A 143 -0.18 9.98 3.17
CA VAL A 143 -0.46 9.45 4.51
C VAL A 143 -1.33 10.41 5.33
N ARG A 144 -1.17 11.74 5.19
CA ARG A 144 -2.07 12.73 5.82
C ARG A 144 -3.49 12.60 5.29
N GLU A 145 -3.65 12.38 3.98
CA GLU A 145 -4.94 12.14 3.35
C GLU A 145 -5.61 10.84 3.85
N LEU A 146 -4.86 9.73 3.94
CA LEU A 146 -5.33 8.44 4.47
C LEU A 146 -5.84 8.54 5.91
N LEU A 147 -5.26 9.44 6.69
CA LEU A 147 -5.67 9.70 8.07
C LEU A 147 -6.89 10.62 8.19
N GLY A 148 -7.42 11.12 7.07
CA GLY A 148 -8.59 11.99 7.04
C GLY A 148 -8.31 13.46 7.32
N PHE A 149 -7.04 13.91 7.25
CA PHE A 149 -6.71 15.33 7.46
C PHE A 149 -7.02 16.24 6.24
N GLY A 150 -7.63 15.70 5.16
CA GLY A 150 -7.85 16.45 3.91
C GLY A 150 -9.22 16.30 3.24
N ARG A 151 -10.12 15.44 3.73
CA ARG A 151 -11.53 15.46 3.28
C ARG A 151 -12.33 16.29 4.27
N GLY A 152 -12.53 17.57 3.94
CA GLY A 152 -13.64 18.33 4.52
C GLY A 152 -14.90 17.50 4.39
N ALA A 153 -15.56 17.25 5.52
CA ALA A 153 -16.93 16.78 5.49
C ALA A 153 -17.73 17.77 4.64
N PRO A 154 -18.52 17.32 3.64
CA PRO A 154 -19.51 18.22 3.05
C PRO A 154 -20.46 18.64 4.18
N ASN A 155 -20.48 19.93 4.50
CA ASN A 155 -21.53 20.56 5.29
C ASN A 155 -22.86 20.50 4.52
#